data_AF-A0A965Y1J1-F1
#
_entry.id   AF-A0A965Y1J1-F1
#
_cell.length_a   1.000
_cell.length_b   1.000
_cell.length_c   1.000
_cell.angle_alpha   90.00
_cell.angle_beta   90.00
_cell.angle_gamma   90.00
#
_symmetry.space_group_name_H-M   'P 1'
#
loop_
_entity.id
_entity.type
_entity.pdbx_description
1 polymer ?
#
loop_
_entity_poly.entity_id
_entity_poly.type
_entity_poly.pdbx_seq_one_letter_code
_entity_poly.pdbx_strand_id
1 'polypeptide(L)'
;MLKLLRYLRPYLVFVLMIIVLLYVQAMTDLELPAQMARIVNTGLQESGIESAVPDVMRASRYDQLVQLSGGALAEDLAAAYEIKPAGTDDAGLLARYPLLRDESLAFLRPIGPDQRDQLNHDLTPLFFIIQLVESSDSPFGSMPGFESETPDGGLYPGSDQQIIEAVRGRLEDVPEQVIKQGALAAVAAEYEQIGVDLNRLQTDFLWRAGGRMLLIALISAVASILVGLLAARLAAGIGRDLRSDLFRKVTYFSSAEYDSFSPASLITRSTNDVQQIQMMLVMLLRILFYAPILGVGGVFKATRSNLSMGWIIALAVALLLGLIIILSKLAIPRFKKVQKLIDRVNLV
;
A
#
# COMPACT_ATOMS: atom_id res chain seq x y z
N MET A 1 2.43 -21.67 33.64
CA MET A 1 2.55 -21.16 32.25
C MET A 1 3.58 -21.92 31.41
N LEU A 2 4.87 -21.97 31.78
CA LEU A 2 5.91 -22.65 30.96
C LEU A 2 5.65 -24.14 30.67
N LYS A 3 5.01 -24.87 31.60
CA LYS A 3 4.65 -26.29 31.41
C LYS A 3 3.64 -26.52 30.27
N LEU A 4 2.83 -25.51 29.93
CA LEU A 4 1.85 -25.56 28.85
C LEU A 4 2.50 -25.54 27.46
N LEU A 5 3.69 -24.93 27.34
CA LEU A 5 4.48 -24.93 26.10
C LEU A 5 4.95 -26.33 25.70
N ARG A 6 5.03 -27.28 26.65
CA ARG A 6 5.36 -28.67 26.34
C ARG A 6 4.27 -29.31 25.48
N TYR A 7 3.00 -28.96 25.71
CA TYR A 7 1.87 -29.44 24.91
C TYR A 7 1.82 -28.81 23.52
N LEU A 8 2.56 -27.72 23.27
CA LEU A 8 2.69 -27.14 21.93
C LEU A 8 3.66 -27.92 21.03
N ARG A 9 4.63 -28.66 21.59
CA ARG A 9 5.70 -29.34 20.82
C ARG A 9 5.17 -30.24 19.70
N PRO A 10 4.14 -31.09 19.92
CA PRO A 10 3.59 -31.93 18.85
C PRO A 10 2.92 -31.12 17.73
N TYR A 11 2.55 -29.88 17.99
CA TYR A 11 1.82 -29.01 17.08
C TYR A 11 2.68 -27.88 16.48
N LEU A 12 4.01 -27.95 16.62
CA LEU A 12 4.93 -26.89 16.14
C LEU A 12 4.76 -26.58 14.64
N VAL A 13 4.52 -27.60 13.82
CA VAL A 13 4.25 -27.41 12.38
C VAL A 13 3.01 -26.54 12.16
N PHE A 14 1.94 -26.78 12.92
CA PHE A 14 0.73 -25.96 12.86
C PHE A 14 0.98 -24.52 13.32
N VAL A 15 1.78 -24.33 14.37
CA VAL A 15 2.17 -22.98 14.82
C VAL A 15 2.95 -22.25 13.74
N LEU A 16 3.92 -22.90 13.10
CA LEU A 16 4.71 -22.31 12.02
C LEU A 16 3.82 -21.93 10.83
N MET A 17 2.92 -22.82 10.40
CA MET A 17 1.96 -22.53 9.33
C MET A 17 1.08 -21.33 9.68
N ILE A 18 0.59 -21.24 10.92
CA ILE A 18 -0.20 -20.09 11.39
C ILE A 18 0.63 -18.81 11.27
N ILE A 19 1.88 -18.80 11.73
CA ILE A 19 2.74 -17.61 11.66
C ILE A 19 2.96 -17.18 10.20
N VAL A 20 3.21 -18.12 9.28
CA VAL A 20 3.35 -17.82 7.85
C VAL A 20 2.06 -17.24 7.27
N LEU A 21 0.91 -17.82 7.59
CA LEU A 21 -0.38 -17.32 7.12
C LEU A 21 -0.72 -15.95 7.70
N LEU A 22 -0.39 -15.70 8.97
CA LEU A 22 -0.53 -14.37 9.59
C LEU A 22 0.36 -13.33 8.93
N TYR A 23 1.58 -13.71 8.54
CA TYR A 23 2.45 -12.84 7.77
C TYR A 23 1.85 -12.49 6.41
N VAL A 24 1.36 -13.49 5.66
CA VAL A 24 0.66 -13.26 4.39
C VAL A 24 -0.53 -12.32 4.59
N GLN A 25 -1.38 -12.61 5.58
CA GLN A 25 -2.55 -11.80 5.93
C GLN A 25 -2.16 -10.35 6.24
N ALA A 26 -1.13 -10.14 7.07
CA ALA A 26 -0.67 -8.81 7.44
C ALA A 26 -0.14 -8.04 6.23
N MET A 27 0.66 -8.68 5.37
CA MET A 27 1.18 -8.03 4.17
C MET A 27 0.05 -7.67 3.20
N THR A 28 -0.93 -8.55 3.00
CA THR A 28 -2.09 -8.24 2.15
C THR A 28 -2.92 -7.09 2.72
N ASP A 29 -3.15 -7.05 4.03
CA ASP A 29 -3.91 -5.97 4.67
C ASP A 29 -3.18 -4.62 4.55
N LEU A 30 -1.85 -4.62 4.64
CA LEU A 30 -1.01 -3.43 4.44
C LEU A 30 -0.94 -2.98 2.97
N GLU A 31 -1.18 -3.87 2.00
CA GLU A 31 -1.21 -3.54 0.56
C GLU A 31 -2.51 -2.89 0.09
N LEU A 32 -3.64 -3.18 0.72
CA LEU A 32 -4.95 -2.67 0.29
C LEU A 32 -5.03 -1.14 0.19
N PRO A 33 -4.51 -0.33 1.14
CA PRO A 33 -4.52 1.13 1.02
C PRO A 33 -3.75 1.65 -0.19
N ALA A 34 -2.64 1.00 -0.54
CA ALA A 34 -1.85 1.38 -1.71
C ALA A 34 -2.60 1.08 -3.03
N GLN A 35 -3.34 -0.05 -3.09
CA GLN A 35 -4.20 -0.35 -4.23
C GLN A 35 -5.37 0.63 -4.33
N MET A 36 -5.99 0.98 -3.21
CA MET A 36 -7.03 2.01 -3.18
C MET A 36 -6.51 3.36 -3.68
N ALA A 37 -5.31 3.77 -3.25
CA ALA A 37 -4.67 4.99 -3.73
C ALA A 37 -4.41 4.95 -5.25
N ARG A 38 -3.97 3.82 -5.81
CA ARG A 38 -3.81 3.67 -7.28
C ARG A 38 -5.14 3.78 -8.02
N ILE A 39 -6.22 3.21 -7.48
CA ILE A 39 -7.56 3.30 -8.10
C ILE A 39 -8.01 4.76 -8.13
N VAL A 40 -7.85 5.49 -7.03
CA VAL A 40 -8.32 6.88 -6.93
C VAL A 40 -7.40 7.83 -7.70
N ASN A 41 -6.11 7.85 -7.38
CA ASN A 41 -5.18 8.82 -7.95
C ASN A 41 -4.96 8.50 -9.44
N THR A 42 -4.47 7.30 -9.74
CA THR A 42 -4.12 6.96 -11.12
C THR A 42 -5.33 6.61 -11.96
N GLY A 43 -6.27 5.85 -11.43
CA GLY A 43 -7.49 5.50 -12.15
C GLY A 43 -8.40 6.71 -12.35
N LEU A 44 -8.91 7.29 -11.27
CA LEU A 44 -9.95 8.31 -11.35
C LEU A 44 -9.41 9.73 -11.65
N GLN A 45 -8.29 10.14 -11.04
CA GLN A 45 -7.77 11.51 -11.22
C GLN A 45 -6.86 11.65 -12.44
N GLU A 46 -6.03 10.64 -12.75
CA GLU A 46 -5.02 10.70 -13.82
C GLU A 46 -5.44 9.91 -15.08
N SER A 47 -6.74 9.59 -15.23
CA SER A 47 -7.30 8.88 -16.40
C SER A 47 -6.62 7.55 -16.78
N GLY A 48 -6.03 6.86 -15.80
CA GLY A 48 -5.30 5.60 -15.97
C GLY A 48 -3.85 5.76 -16.44
N ILE A 49 -3.31 6.97 -16.48
CA ILE A 49 -1.94 7.26 -16.93
C ILE A 49 -0.98 7.16 -15.73
N GLU A 50 -0.08 6.18 -15.75
CA GLU A 50 0.77 5.88 -14.59
C GLU A 50 2.05 6.72 -14.51
N SER A 51 2.50 7.28 -15.64
CA SER A 51 3.81 7.94 -15.78
C SER A 51 3.80 9.06 -16.81
N ALA A 52 4.68 10.04 -16.65
CA ALA A 52 4.98 11.09 -17.63
C ALA A 52 5.84 10.58 -18.81
N VAL A 53 5.87 9.27 -19.05
CA VAL A 53 6.50 8.61 -20.20
C VAL A 53 5.37 8.08 -21.09
N PRO A 54 4.96 8.82 -22.14
CA PRO A 54 3.94 8.36 -23.07
C PRO A 54 4.39 7.09 -23.80
N ASP A 55 3.49 6.13 -24.00
CA ASP A 55 3.77 4.98 -24.87
C ASP A 55 3.78 5.40 -26.35
N VAL A 56 3.09 6.50 -26.68
CA VAL A 56 3.08 7.14 -27.99
C VAL A 56 2.96 8.66 -27.83
N MET A 57 3.59 9.43 -28.71
CA MET A 57 3.37 10.87 -28.83
C MET A 57 3.53 11.32 -30.29
N ARG A 58 3.05 12.51 -30.66
CA ARG A 58 3.35 13.08 -31.98
C ARG A 58 4.82 13.38 -32.12
N ALA A 59 5.35 13.27 -33.35
CA ALA A 59 6.73 13.63 -33.65
C ALA A 59 7.03 15.09 -33.29
N SER A 60 6.07 16.00 -33.47
CA SER A 60 6.19 17.40 -33.06
C SER A 60 6.39 17.56 -31.54
N ARG A 61 5.66 16.79 -30.73
CA ARG A 61 5.83 16.75 -29.27
C ARG A 61 7.17 16.15 -28.86
N TYR A 62 7.60 15.09 -29.54
CA TYR A 62 8.92 14.51 -29.33
C TYR A 62 10.03 15.54 -29.62
N ASP A 63 9.96 16.24 -30.76
CA ASP A 63 10.94 17.26 -31.14
C ASP A 63 10.96 18.42 -30.12
N GLN A 64 9.78 18.84 -29.64
CA GLN A 64 9.67 19.82 -28.56
C GLN A 64 10.38 19.34 -27.29
N LEU A 65 10.15 18.09 -26.85
CA LEU A 65 10.83 17.53 -25.68
C LEU A 65 12.35 17.46 -25.84
N VAL A 66 12.84 17.06 -27.02
CA VAL A 66 14.28 17.01 -27.34
C VAL A 66 14.90 18.42 -27.29
N GLN A 67 14.19 19.42 -27.78
CA GLN A 67 14.63 20.82 -27.71
C GLN A 67 14.67 21.33 -26.26
N LEU A 68 13.75 20.88 -25.41
CA LEU A 68 13.66 21.29 -24.01
C LEU A 68 14.65 20.58 -23.09
N SER A 69 14.94 19.30 -23.39
CA SER A 69 15.82 18.48 -22.59
C SER A 69 17.28 18.90 -22.72
N GLY A 70 17.78 18.98 -23.97
CA GLY A 70 19.20 19.13 -24.28
C GLY A 70 20.09 18.02 -23.68
N GLY A 71 21.37 17.99 -24.07
CA GLY A 71 22.39 17.14 -23.44
C GLY A 71 22.04 15.65 -23.37
N ALA A 72 22.27 15.03 -22.21
CA ALA A 72 22.10 13.59 -22.00
C ALA A 72 20.65 13.10 -22.15
N LEU A 73 19.66 13.87 -21.68
CA LEU A 73 18.25 13.47 -21.76
C LEU A 73 17.74 13.41 -23.20
N ALA A 74 18.28 14.23 -24.11
CA ALA A 74 17.97 14.11 -25.54
C ALA A 74 18.49 12.78 -26.15
N GLU A 75 19.66 12.30 -25.71
CA GLU A 75 20.18 10.99 -26.11
C GLU A 75 19.34 9.84 -25.55
N ASP A 76 18.91 9.95 -24.29
CA ASP A 76 18.02 8.98 -23.65
C ASP A 76 16.66 8.89 -24.37
N LEU A 77 16.10 10.03 -24.79
CA LEU A 77 14.89 10.08 -25.59
C LEU A 77 15.07 9.41 -26.96
N ALA A 78 16.17 9.68 -27.65
CA ALA A 78 16.49 9.05 -28.93
C ALA A 78 16.72 7.53 -28.81
N ALA A 79 17.23 7.06 -27.68
CA ALA A 79 17.36 5.65 -27.38
C ALA A 79 16.00 4.99 -27.06
N ALA A 80 15.15 5.69 -26.32
CA ALA A 80 13.88 5.20 -25.81
C ALA A 80 12.74 5.21 -26.83
N TYR A 81 12.74 6.16 -27.79
CA TYR A 81 11.66 6.30 -28.76
C TYR A 81 12.08 5.97 -30.19
N GLU A 82 11.11 5.49 -30.96
CA GLU A 82 11.23 5.25 -32.39
C GLU A 82 10.15 6.03 -33.14
N ILE A 83 10.57 6.90 -34.07
CA ILE A 83 9.65 7.68 -34.89
C ILE A 83 9.21 6.83 -36.08
N LYS A 84 7.90 6.60 -36.20
CA LYS A 84 7.28 6.02 -37.39
C LYS A 84 6.72 7.14 -38.27
N PRO A 85 7.06 7.18 -39.57
CA PRO A 85 6.63 8.24 -40.46
C PRO A 85 5.12 8.17 -40.73
N ALA A 86 4.54 9.31 -41.08
CA ALA A 86 3.18 9.39 -41.61
C ALA A 86 2.99 8.42 -42.80
N GLY A 87 1.85 7.74 -42.83
CA GLY A 87 1.53 6.76 -43.87
C GLY A 87 2.20 5.39 -43.68
N THR A 88 2.70 5.07 -42.49
CA THR A 88 3.20 3.72 -42.17
C THR A 88 2.10 2.68 -42.38
N ASP A 89 2.32 1.71 -43.26
CA ASP A 89 1.37 0.63 -43.59
C ASP A 89 1.43 -0.51 -42.56
N ASP A 90 0.95 -0.24 -41.36
CA ASP A 90 0.78 -1.23 -40.29
C ASP A 90 -0.69 -1.22 -39.84
N ALA A 91 -1.46 -2.20 -40.31
CA ALA A 91 -2.89 -2.31 -40.04
C ALA A 91 -3.21 -2.38 -38.52
N GLY A 92 -2.30 -2.94 -37.71
CA GLY A 92 -2.48 -3.04 -36.26
C GLY A 92 -2.30 -1.70 -35.57
N LEU A 93 -1.29 -0.92 -35.98
CA LEU A 93 -1.05 0.42 -35.46
C LEU A 93 -2.09 1.42 -35.94
N LEU A 94 -2.47 1.38 -37.23
CA LEU A 94 -3.49 2.27 -37.80
C LEU A 94 -4.88 2.09 -37.19
N ALA A 95 -5.18 0.89 -36.66
CA ALA A 95 -6.42 0.64 -35.93
C ALA A 95 -6.44 1.30 -34.53
N ARG A 96 -5.27 1.44 -33.89
CA ARG A 96 -5.14 2.05 -32.56
C ARG A 96 -4.82 3.55 -32.60
N TYR A 97 -4.08 3.98 -33.62
CA TYR A 97 -3.61 5.36 -33.81
C TYR A 97 -3.92 5.81 -35.24
N PRO A 98 -5.18 6.20 -35.53
CA PRO A 98 -5.59 6.61 -36.87
C PRO A 98 -4.79 7.79 -37.42
N LEU A 99 -4.29 8.64 -36.52
CA LEU A 99 -3.52 9.84 -36.83
C LEU A 99 -2.15 9.55 -37.50
N LEU A 100 -1.66 8.31 -37.40
CA LEU A 100 -0.44 7.85 -38.08
C LEU A 100 -0.55 7.88 -39.62
N ARG A 101 -1.78 8.04 -40.16
CA ARG A 101 -1.99 8.25 -41.60
C ARG A 101 -1.48 9.60 -42.08
N ASP A 102 -1.64 10.61 -41.24
CA ASP A 102 -1.47 12.01 -41.60
C ASP A 102 -0.22 12.62 -40.94
N GLU A 103 0.14 12.16 -39.74
CA GLU A 103 1.31 12.64 -39.00
C GLU A 103 2.23 11.50 -38.53
N SER A 104 3.51 11.82 -38.34
CA SER A 104 4.50 10.91 -37.77
C SER A 104 4.31 10.82 -36.26
N LEU A 105 4.42 9.60 -35.70
CA LEU A 105 4.29 9.35 -34.26
C LEU A 105 5.58 8.70 -33.71
N ALA A 106 5.98 9.13 -32.52
CA ALA A 106 7.06 8.52 -31.75
C ALA A 106 6.50 7.47 -30.80
N PHE A 107 7.01 6.24 -30.88
CA PHE A 107 6.60 5.10 -30.08
C PHE A 107 7.68 4.72 -29.07
N LEU A 108 7.28 4.47 -27.83
CA LEU A 108 8.19 4.00 -26.78
C LEU A 108 8.64 2.56 -27.07
N ARG A 109 9.95 2.33 -27.07
CA ARG A 109 10.54 0.99 -27.18
C ARG A 109 10.37 0.22 -25.87
N PRO A 110 10.45 -1.13 -25.89
CA PRO A 110 10.51 -1.92 -24.67
C PRO A 110 11.77 -1.55 -23.87
N ILE A 111 11.59 -0.81 -22.77
CA ILE A 111 12.65 -0.41 -21.85
C ILE A 111 12.49 -1.08 -20.49
N GLY A 112 13.59 -1.21 -19.75
CA GLY A 112 13.58 -1.77 -18.39
C GLY A 112 12.90 -0.83 -17.38
N PRO A 113 12.49 -1.35 -16.20
CA PRO A 113 11.81 -0.54 -15.18
C PRO A 113 12.68 0.62 -14.68
N ASP A 114 13.96 0.38 -14.41
CA ASP A 114 14.88 1.43 -13.92
C ASP A 114 15.04 2.57 -14.95
N GLN A 115 15.12 2.23 -16.24
CA GLN A 115 15.20 3.23 -17.32
C GLN A 115 13.89 4.00 -17.46
N ARG A 116 12.74 3.35 -17.31
CA ARG A 116 11.42 4.00 -17.36
C ARG A 116 11.22 4.94 -16.17
N ASP A 117 11.67 4.54 -14.98
CA ASP A 117 11.59 5.37 -13.78
C ASP A 117 12.48 6.61 -13.89
N GLN A 118 13.71 6.45 -14.41
CA GLN A 118 14.61 7.57 -14.70
C GLN A 118 13.98 8.52 -15.73
N LEU A 119 13.51 7.98 -16.85
CA LEU A 119 12.87 8.78 -17.90
C LEU A 119 11.60 9.47 -17.39
N ASN A 120 10.84 8.82 -16.51
CA ASN A 120 9.68 9.43 -15.87
C ASN A 120 10.08 10.60 -14.98
N HIS A 121 11.14 10.45 -14.16
CA HIS A 121 11.65 11.52 -13.33
C HIS A 121 12.06 12.74 -14.18
N ASP A 122 12.77 12.49 -15.28
CA ASP A 122 13.32 13.54 -16.14
C ASP A 122 12.25 14.22 -17.02
N LEU A 123 11.25 13.46 -17.49
CA LEU A 123 10.16 13.98 -18.33
C LEU A 123 9.06 14.68 -17.54
N THR A 124 8.84 14.32 -16.27
CA THR A 124 7.80 14.92 -15.42
C THR A 124 7.87 16.46 -15.40
N PRO A 125 9.00 17.11 -15.09
CA PRO A 125 9.08 18.58 -15.11
C PRO A 125 8.87 19.16 -16.51
N LEU A 126 9.33 18.48 -17.57
CA LEU A 126 9.15 18.96 -18.95
C LEU A 126 7.68 18.96 -19.37
N PHE A 127 6.96 17.88 -19.12
CA PHE A 127 5.52 17.81 -19.40
C PHE A 127 4.72 18.79 -18.54
N PHE A 128 5.13 19.03 -17.29
CA PHE A 128 4.51 20.06 -16.46
C PHE A 128 4.69 21.46 -17.05
N ILE A 129 5.89 21.79 -17.53
CA ILE A 129 6.15 23.07 -18.22
C ILE A 129 5.29 23.18 -19.47
N ILE A 130 5.21 22.11 -20.28
CA ILE A 130 4.38 22.11 -21.48
C ILE A 130 2.90 22.32 -21.14
N GLN A 131 2.37 21.65 -20.10
CA GLN A 131 1.01 21.90 -19.63
C GLN A 131 0.80 23.37 -19.29
N LEU A 132 1.74 23.98 -18.56
CA LEU A 132 1.64 25.36 -18.13
C LEU A 132 1.60 26.33 -19.32
N VAL A 133 2.40 26.09 -20.36
CA VAL A 133 2.50 26.96 -21.54
C VAL A 133 1.30 26.78 -22.48
N GLU A 134 0.87 25.54 -22.70
CA GLU A 134 -0.15 25.23 -23.72
C GLU A 134 -1.59 25.34 -23.20
N SER A 135 -1.81 25.16 -21.90
CA SER A 135 -3.14 25.36 -21.32
C SER A 135 -3.32 26.82 -20.90
N SER A 136 -3.96 27.60 -21.77
CA SER A 136 -4.37 28.99 -21.50
C SER A 136 -5.34 29.10 -20.31
N ASP A 137 -6.01 28.01 -19.95
CA ASP A 137 -6.90 27.87 -18.79
C ASP A 137 -6.22 27.08 -17.64
N SER A 138 -4.88 27.00 -17.64
CA SER A 138 -4.13 26.31 -16.59
C SER A 138 -4.42 26.94 -15.22
N PRO A 139 -4.85 26.16 -14.22
CA PRO A 139 -4.89 26.62 -12.83
C PRO A 139 -3.53 27.12 -12.34
N PHE A 140 -2.45 26.70 -13.02
CA PHE A 140 -1.07 27.04 -12.69
C PHE A 140 -0.58 28.30 -13.42
N GLY A 141 -1.19 28.67 -14.54
CA GLY A 141 -0.84 29.89 -15.29
C GLY A 141 -1.24 31.18 -14.57
N SER A 142 -1.95 31.08 -13.44
CA SER A 142 -2.29 32.19 -12.55
C SER A 142 -1.50 32.18 -11.24
N MET A 143 -0.54 31.25 -11.07
CA MET A 143 0.36 31.24 -9.92
C MET A 143 1.34 32.42 -10.00
N PRO A 144 1.63 33.10 -8.86
CA PRO A 144 2.62 34.16 -8.81
C PRO A 144 3.96 33.69 -9.40
N GLY A 145 4.38 34.34 -10.49
CA GLY A 145 5.60 33.98 -11.19
C GLY A 145 5.48 32.97 -12.35
N PHE A 146 4.27 32.54 -12.68
CA PHE A 146 3.92 31.75 -13.86
C PHE A 146 2.79 32.42 -14.68
N GLU A 147 2.49 33.68 -14.38
CA GLU A 147 1.47 34.50 -15.05
C GLU A 147 1.77 34.64 -16.54
N SER A 148 0.75 34.61 -17.41
CA SER A 148 0.90 34.94 -18.84
C SER A 148 1.15 36.43 -19.08
N GLU A 149 0.95 37.26 -18.06
CA GLU A 149 1.13 38.71 -18.06
C GLU A 149 2.24 39.11 -17.08
N THR A 150 3.09 40.03 -17.53
CA THR A 150 4.08 40.71 -16.68
C THR A 150 3.37 41.62 -15.67
N PRO A 151 4.03 42.00 -14.55
CA PRO A 151 3.48 42.93 -13.56
C PRO A 151 3.02 44.30 -14.11
N ASP A 152 3.44 44.66 -15.32
CA ASP A 152 3.04 45.88 -16.04
C ASP A 152 1.86 45.67 -17.02
N GLY A 153 1.21 44.49 -17.01
CA GLY A 153 0.05 44.19 -17.86
C GLY A 153 0.37 43.91 -19.33
N GLY A 154 1.65 43.64 -19.66
CA GLY A 154 2.06 43.16 -20.98
C GLY A 154 2.21 41.64 -21.01
N LEU A 155 1.90 40.99 -22.12
CA LEU A 155 2.20 39.56 -22.33
C LEU A 155 3.72 39.31 -22.16
N TYR A 156 4.15 38.18 -21.58
CA TYR A 156 5.58 37.82 -21.54
C TYR A 156 6.19 37.94 -22.95
N PRO A 157 7.20 38.81 -23.17
CA PRO A 157 7.86 38.89 -24.46
C PRO A 157 8.84 37.72 -24.56
N GLY A 158 8.66 36.81 -25.53
CA GLY A 158 9.65 35.76 -25.77
C GLY A 158 9.16 34.55 -26.56
N SER A 159 10.05 33.92 -27.32
CA SER A 159 9.91 32.54 -27.81
C SER A 159 9.70 31.59 -26.62
N ASP A 160 8.94 30.50 -26.79
CA ASP A 160 8.64 29.46 -25.79
C ASP A 160 9.81 29.17 -24.82
N GLN A 161 11.05 29.15 -25.33
CA GLN A 161 12.29 28.97 -24.57
C GLN A 161 12.48 29.93 -23.36
N GLN A 162 12.08 31.19 -23.45
CA GLN A 162 12.25 32.16 -22.36
C GLN A 162 11.27 31.92 -21.20
N ILE A 163 10.05 31.49 -21.55
CA ILE A 163 9.04 31.08 -20.56
C ILE A 163 9.52 29.81 -19.86
N ILE A 164 10.01 28.84 -20.62
CA ILE A 164 10.53 27.58 -20.08
C ILE A 164 11.68 27.79 -19.08
N GLU A 165 12.60 28.71 -19.36
CA GLU A 165 13.74 28.96 -18.47
C GLU A 165 13.33 29.69 -17.18
N ALA A 166 12.36 30.61 -17.28
CA ALA A 166 11.74 31.23 -16.10
C ALA A 166 10.99 30.21 -15.23
N VAL A 167 10.29 29.26 -15.87
CA VAL A 167 9.52 28.21 -15.18
C VAL A 167 10.46 27.22 -14.48
N ARG A 168 11.57 26.85 -15.14
CA ARG A 168 12.59 25.94 -14.59
C ARG A 168 13.17 26.45 -13.27
N GLY A 169 13.44 27.75 -13.16
CA GLY A 169 13.98 28.35 -11.94
C GLY A 169 13.01 28.39 -10.75
N ARG A 170 11.70 28.25 -11.00
CA ARG A 170 10.65 28.28 -9.97
C ARG A 170 10.03 26.91 -9.66
N LEU A 171 10.40 25.87 -10.41
CA LEU A 171 9.93 24.51 -10.21
C LEU A 171 10.29 23.96 -8.81
N GLU A 172 11.36 24.46 -8.20
CA GLU A 172 11.76 24.10 -6.82
C GLU A 172 10.72 24.49 -5.76
N ASP A 173 9.94 25.55 -6.01
CA ASP A 173 8.91 26.04 -5.09
C ASP A 173 7.56 25.32 -5.28
N VAL A 174 7.41 24.53 -6.35
CA VAL A 174 6.16 23.84 -6.68
C VAL A 174 6.14 22.47 -6.00
N PRO A 175 5.06 22.11 -5.27
CA PRO A 175 4.94 20.78 -4.68
C PRO A 175 5.05 19.68 -5.75
N GLU A 176 5.84 18.63 -5.48
CA GLU A 176 6.07 17.52 -6.42
C GLU A 176 4.77 16.89 -6.96
N GLN A 177 3.75 16.77 -6.11
CA GLN A 177 2.46 16.22 -6.50
C GLN A 177 1.72 17.10 -7.53
N VAL A 178 1.90 18.41 -7.46
CA VAL A 178 1.35 19.36 -8.45
C VAL A 178 2.07 19.21 -9.78
N ILE A 179 3.41 19.12 -9.75
CA ILE A 179 4.23 18.90 -10.95
C ILE A 179 3.78 17.61 -11.64
N LYS A 180 3.66 16.53 -10.87
CA LYS A 180 3.21 15.23 -11.38
C LYS A 180 1.82 15.30 -12.00
N GLN A 181 0.84 15.91 -11.32
CA GLN A 181 -0.53 16.01 -11.84
C GLN A 181 -0.60 16.81 -13.15
N GLY A 182 0.11 17.94 -13.25
CA GLY A 182 0.15 18.71 -14.49
C GLY A 182 0.89 17.98 -15.61
N ALA A 183 1.96 17.27 -15.29
CA ALA A 183 2.67 16.44 -16.28
C ALA A 183 1.76 15.34 -16.87
N LEU A 184 1.01 14.64 -16.02
CA LEU A 184 0.09 13.60 -16.47
C LEU A 184 -1.11 14.17 -17.24
N ALA A 185 -1.56 15.38 -16.90
CA ALA A 185 -2.56 16.10 -17.70
C ALA A 185 -2.04 16.44 -19.10
N ALA A 186 -0.77 16.81 -19.24
CA ALA A 186 -0.15 17.05 -20.55
C ALA A 186 -0.10 15.78 -21.40
N VAL A 187 0.24 14.64 -20.79
CA VAL A 187 0.22 13.34 -21.47
C VAL A 187 -1.20 12.94 -21.86
N ALA A 188 -2.19 13.21 -21.01
CA ALA A 188 -3.60 12.98 -21.34
C ALA A 188 -4.04 13.81 -22.55
N ALA A 189 -3.69 15.10 -22.59
CA ALA A 189 -3.99 15.98 -23.70
C ALA A 189 -3.28 15.53 -25.00
N GLU A 190 -2.06 15.00 -24.90
CA GLU A 190 -1.35 14.41 -26.05
C GLU A 190 -2.07 13.17 -26.59
N TYR A 191 -2.51 12.29 -25.70
CA TYR A 191 -3.28 11.10 -26.05
C TYR A 191 -4.63 11.44 -26.71
N GLU A 192 -5.36 12.44 -26.20
CA GLU A 192 -6.58 12.93 -26.86
C GLU A 192 -6.30 13.46 -28.26
N GLN A 193 -5.21 14.21 -28.43
CA GLN A 193 -4.82 14.75 -29.73
C GLN A 193 -4.46 13.65 -30.74
N ILE A 194 -3.90 12.52 -30.29
CA ILE A 194 -3.59 11.35 -31.14
C ILE A 194 -4.84 10.48 -31.41
N GLY A 195 -5.95 10.78 -30.75
CA GLY A 195 -7.21 10.03 -30.88
C GLY A 195 -7.29 8.79 -29.99
N VAL A 196 -6.49 8.73 -28.93
CA VAL A 196 -6.58 7.67 -27.92
C VAL A 196 -7.81 7.89 -27.06
N ASP A 197 -8.64 6.86 -26.90
CA ASP A 197 -9.82 6.90 -26.03
C ASP A 197 -9.40 6.83 -24.55
N LEU A 198 -9.35 7.98 -23.88
CA LEU A 198 -9.03 8.09 -22.46
C LEU A 198 -10.02 7.36 -21.56
N ASN A 199 -11.31 7.29 -21.93
CA ASN A 199 -12.31 6.57 -21.13
C ASN A 199 -12.00 5.07 -21.14
N ARG A 200 -11.61 4.55 -22.31
CA ARG A 200 -11.19 3.16 -22.42
C ARG A 200 -9.89 2.89 -21.65
N LEU A 201 -8.91 3.78 -21.76
CA LEU A 201 -7.65 3.67 -21.01
C LEU A 201 -7.90 3.62 -19.50
N GLN A 202 -8.71 4.55 -19.00
CA GLN A 202 -9.11 4.64 -17.60
C GLN A 202 -9.85 3.38 -17.14
N THR A 203 -10.87 2.94 -17.89
CA THR A 203 -11.67 1.76 -17.51
C THR A 203 -10.84 0.47 -17.53
N ASP A 204 -9.96 0.28 -18.52
CA ASP A 204 -9.05 -0.86 -18.58
C ASP A 204 -8.05 -0.86 -17.40
N PHE A 205 -7.56 0.31 -16.99
CA PHE A 205 -6.76 0.43 -15.76
C PHE A 205 -7.57 0.08 -14.52
N LEU A 206 -8.78 0.63 -14.36
CA LEU A 206 -9.64 0.40 -13.20
C LEU A 206 -10.01 -1.07 -13.04
N TRP A 207 -10.31 -1.79 -14.13
CA TRP A 207 -10.57 -3.24 -14.08
C TRP A 207 -9.36 -4.03 -13.62
N ARG A 208 -8.16 -3.70 -14.11
CA ARG A 208 -6.92 -4.35 -13.69
C ARG A 208 -6.58 -4.05 -12.23
N ALA A 209 -6.69 -2.79 -11.82
CA ALA A 209 -6.40 -2.35 -10.46
C ALA A 209 -7.41 -2.91 -9.44
N GLY A 210 -8.71 -2.81 -9.75
CA GLY A 210 -9.79 -3.38 -8.93
C GLY A 210 -9.72 -4.90 -8.85
N GLY A 211 -9.44 -5.59 -9.95
CA GLY A 211 -9.21 -7.03 -9.98
C GLY A 211 -8.03 -7.46 -9.10
N ARG A 212 -6.92 -6.72 -9.14
CA ARG A 212 -5.76 -6.95 -8.26
C ARG A 212 -6.11 -6.73 -6.78
N MET A 213 -6.86 -5.67 -6.46
CA MET A 213 -7.32 -5.40 -5.09
C MET A 213 -8.23 -6.53 -4.57
N LEU A 214 -9.17 -7.00 -5.40
CA LEU A 214 -10.06 -8.11 -5.05
C LEU A 214 -9.29 -9.40 -4.80
N LEU A 215 -8.29 -9.70 -5.64
CA LEU A 215 -7.43 -10.87 -5.46
C LEU A 215 -6.64 -10.80 -4.14
N ILE A 216 -6.05 -9.65 -3.83
CA ILE A 216 -5.32 -9.43 -2.57
C ILE A 216 -6.27 -9.61 -1.37
N ALA A 217 -7.48 -9.04 -1.43
CA ALA A 217 -8.49 -9.20 -0.39
C ALA A 217 -8.92 -10.67 -0.22
N LEU A 218 -9.09 -11.41 -1.32
CA LEU A 218 -9.42 -12.83 -1.28
C LEU A 218 -8.30 -13.67 -0.64
N ILE A 219 -7.04 -13.38 -0.97
CA ILE A 219 -5.88 -14.02 -0.33
C ILE A 219 -5.88 -13.76 1.18
N SER A 220 -6.11 -12.52 1.61
CA SER A 220 -6.24 -12.17 3.03
C SER A 220 -7.37 -12.96 3.71
N ALA A 221 -8.54 -13.03 3.06
CA ALA A 221 -9.69 -13.77 3.57
C ALA A 221 -9.40 -15.27 3.74
N VAL A 222 -8.81 -15.91 2.72
CA VAL A 222 -8.41 -17.32 2.78
C VAL A 222 -7.37 -17.56 3.87
N ALA A 223 -6.35 -16.70 3.97
CA ALA A 223 -5.36 -16.79 5.03
C ALA A 223 -5.99 -16.69 6.43
N SER A 224 -6.89 -15.71 6.65
CA SER A 224 -7.60 -15.52 7.91
C SER A 224 -8.47 -16.72 8.30
N ILE A 225 -9.17 -17.33 7.33
CA ILE A 225 -9.96 -18.55 7.53
C ILE A 225 -9.05 -19.72 7.92
N LEU A 226 -7.94 -19.92 7.21
CA LEU A 226 -6.99 -20.99 7.50
C LEU A 226 -6.32 -20.83 8.87
N VAL A 227 -5.92 -19.61 9.23
CA VAL A 227 -5.42 -19.29 10.58
C VAL A 227 -6.46 -19.67 11.63
N GLY A 228 -7.72 -19.27 11.43
CA GLY A 228 -8.82 -19.60 12.33
C GLY A 228 -9.01 -21.10 12.50
N LEU A 229 -9.02 -21.85 11.39
CA LEU A 229 -9.17 -23.31 11.38
C LEU A 229 -8.01 -24.01 12.09
N LEU A 230 -6.76 -23.66 11.75
CA LEU A 230 -5.57 -24.28 12.33
C LEU A 230 -5.43 -23.96 13.81
N ALA A 231 -5.69 -22.71 14.21
CA ALA A 231 -5.65 -22.31 15.62
C ALA A 231 -6.71 -23.06 16.45
N ALA A 232 -7.94 -23.18 15.93
CA ALA A 232 -9.01 -23.92 16.59
C ALA A 232 -8.67 -25.42 16.72
N ARG A 233 -8.16 -26.06 15.65
CA ARG A 233 -7.75 -27.48 15.68
C ARG A 233 -6.60 -27.73 16.65
N LEU A 234 -5.59 -26.85 16.65
CA LEU A 234 -4.46 -26.94 17.57
C LEU A 234 -4.94 -26.80 19.03
N ALA A 235 -5.74 -25.78 19.34
CA ALA A 235 -6.25 -25.55 20.68
C ALA A 235 -7.13 -26.70 21.17
N ALA A 236 -8.02 -27.22 20.32
CA ALA A 236 -8.84 -28.38 20.63
C ALA A 236 -7.99 -29.64 20.88
N GLY A 237 -6.95 -29.86 20.07
CA GLY A 237 -5.98 -30.95 20.25
C GLY A 237 -5.28 -30.87 21.60
N ILE A 238 -4.74 -29.70 21.96
CA ILE A 238 -4.09 -29.48 23.26
C ILE A 238 -5.06 -29.67 24.42
N GLY A 239 -6.29 -29.17 24.32
CA GLY A 239 -7.24 -29.35 25.41
C GLY A 239 -7.74 -30.80 25.55
N ARG A 240 -7.78 -31.59 24.47
CA ARG A 240 -7.98 -33.05 24.54
C ARG A 240 -6.84 -33.72 25.30
N ASP A 241 -5.59 -33.41 24.95
CA ASP A 241 -4.40 -33.97 25.62
C ASP A 241 -4.39 -33.59 27.11
N LEU A 242 -4.65 -32.32 27.42
CA LEU A 242 -4.67 -31.80 28.79
C LEU A 242 -5.77 -32.45 29.64
N ARG A 243 -6.97 -32.66 29.08
CA ARG A 243 -8.05 -33.39 29.78
C ARG A 243 -7.66 -34.83 30.06
N SER A 244 -7.05 -35.50 29.08
CA SER A 244 -6.62 -36.89 29.24
C SER A 244 -5.57 -37.02 30.35
N ASP A 245 -4.56 -36.15 30.35
CA ASP A 245 -3.50 -36.14 31.36
C ASP A 245 -4.02 -35.75 32.76
N LEU A 246 -4.92 -34.75 32.84
CA LEU A 246 -5.59 -34.39 34.10
C LEU A 246 -6.41 -35.54 34.65
N PHE A 247 -7.25 -36.17 33.83
CA PHE A 247 -8.08 -37.29 34.24
C PHE A 247 -7.22 -38.44 34.73
N ARG A 248 -6.18 -38.81 33.96
CA ARG A 248 -5.24 -39.86 34.35
C ARG A 248 -4.53 -39.52 35.66
N LYS A 249 -4.15 -38.27 35.89
CA LYS A 249 -3.50 -37.87 37.14
C LYS A 249 -4.45 -37.99 38.34
N VAL A 250 -5.71 -37.60 38.18
CA VAL A 250 -6.74 -37.68 39.23
C VAL A 250 -7.04 -39.12 39.63
N THR A 251 -7.03 -40.08 38.69
CA THR A 251 -7.28 -41.50 39.03
C THR A 251 -6.19 -42.12 39.91
N TYR A 252 -5.01 -41.50 40.02
CA TYR A 252 -3.93 -41.97 40.92
C TYR A 252 -3.89 -41.23 42.26
N PHE A 253 -4.87 -40.36 42.55
CA PHE A 253 -4.93 -39.66 43.83
C PHE A 253 -5.31 -40.61 44.96
N SER A 254 -4.63 -40.43 46.09
CA SER A 254 -5.03 -41.02 47.37
C SER A 254 -6.29 -40.34 47.92
N SER A 255 -6.95 -40.98 48.88
CA SER A 255 -8.13 -40.40 49.54
C SER A 255 -7.83 -39.04 50.18
N ALA A 256 -6.64 -38.86 50.76
CA ALA A 256 -6.21 -37.59 51.36
C ALA A 256 -6.05 -36.46 50.32
N GLU A 257 -5.61 -36.77 49.09
CA GLU A 257 -5.51 -35.79 48.01
C GLU A 257 -6.89 -35.44 47.41
N TYR A 258 -7.80 -36.41 47.37
CA TYR A 258 -9.19 -36.18 46.95
C TYR A 258 -9.92 -35.22 47.89
N ASP A 259 -9.72 -35.35 49.20
CA ASP A 259 -10.29 -34.44 50.20
C ASP A 259 -9.65 -33.05 50.14
N SER A 260 -8.36 -32.95 49.81
CA SER A 260 -7.68 -31.65 49.69
C SER A 260 -8.11 -30.86 48.45
N PHE A 261 -8.34 -31.52 47.32
CA PHE A 261 -8.76 -30.85 46.09
C PHE A 261 -10.28 -30.75 45.96
N SER A 262 -11.05 -31.63 46.61
CA SER A 262 -12.49 -31.82 46.44
C SER A 262 -12.92 -32.25 45.03
N PRO A 263 -13.97 -33.08 44.88
CA PRO A 263 -14.51 -33.44 43.57
C PRO A 263 -14.94 -32.23 42.74
N ALA A 264 -15.54 -31.22 43.36
CA ALA A 264 -16.02 -30.01 42.68
C ALA A 264 -14.89 -29.20 42.02
N SER A 265 -13.75 -29.02 42.70
CA SER A 265 -12.59 -28.32 42.10
C SER A 265 -12.01 -29.11 40.93
N LEU A 266 -11.94 -30.45 41.04
CA LEU A 266 -11.42 -31.30 39.96
C LEU A 266 -12.31 -31.26 38.71
N ILE A 267 -13.64 -31.16 38.89
CA ILE A 267 -14.58 -30.92 37.78
C ILE A 267 -14.30 -29.55 37.13
N THR A 268 -14.20 -28.48 37.90
CA THR A 268 -13.92 -27.13 37.35
C THR A 268 -12.58 -27.09 36.60
N ARG A 269 -11.54 -27.73 37.14
CA ARG A 269 -10.20 -27.79 36.52
C ARG A 269 -10.17 -28.61 35.23
N SER A 270 -10.90 -29.70 35.16
CA SER A 270 -10.95 -30.55 33.95
C SER A 270 -11.85 -29.98 32.86
N THR A 271 -12.77 -29.08 33.20
CA THR A 271 -13.74 -28.50 32.27
C THR A 271 -13.42 -27.04 31.94
N ASN A 272 -13.73 -26.13 32.86
CA ASN A 272 -13.66 -24.69 32.67
C ASN A 272 -12.21 -24.23 32.45
N ASP A 273 -11.26 -24.66 33.29
CA ASP A 273 -9.88 -24.21 33.15
C ASP A 273 -9.26 -24.68 31.83
N VAL A 274 -9.55 -25.92 31.41
CA VAL A 274 -9.11 -26.40 30.09
C VAL A 274 -9.74 -25.59 28.98
N GLN A 275 -11.03 -25.24 29.08
CA GLN A 275 -11.70 -24.40 28.09
C GLN A 275 -11.06 -23.00 28.02
N GLN A 276 -10.76 -22.38 29.15
CA GLN A 276 -10.05 -21.10 29.20
C GLN A 276 -8.68 -21.19 28.55
N ILE A 277 -7.94 -22.28 28.77
CA ILE A 277 -6.67 -22.55 28.12
C ILE A 277 -6.85 -22.67 26.60
N GLN A 278 -7.85 -23.41 26.12
CA GLN A 278 -8.13 -23.53 24.68
C GLN A 278 -8.41 -22.15 24.06
N MET A 279 -9.30 -21.36 24.69
CA MET A 279 -9.65 -20.02 24.22
C MET A 279 -8.44 -19.07 24.23
N MET A 280 -7.61 -19.14 25.28
CA MET A 280 -6.36 -18.38 25.37
C MET A 280 -5.40 -18.76 24.24
N LEU A 281 -5.28 -20.05 23.89
CA LEU A 281 -4.43 -20.51 22.80
C LEU A 281 -4.92 -19.99 21.45
N VAL A 282 -6.23 -20.03 21.18
CA VAL A 282 -6.81 -19.45 19.95
C VAL A 282 -6.53 -17.95 19.88
N MET A 283 -6.75 -17.21 20.97
CA MET A 283 -6.48 -15.78 21.04
C MET A 283 -5.00 -15.46 20.83
N LEU A 284 -4.11 -16.23 21.46
CA LEU A 284 -2.66 -16.06 21.34
C LEU A 284 -2.20 -16.27 19.89
N LEU A 285 -2.66 -17.36 19.27
CA LEU A 285 -2.28 -17.71 17.90
C LEU A 285 -2.89 -16.78 16.86
N ARG A 286 -4.05 -16.17 17.10
CA ARG A 286 -4.74 -15.32 16.12
C ARG A 286 -4.47 -13.83 16.29
N ILE A 287 -4.51 -13.32 17.52
CA ILE A 287 -4.50 -11.89 17.80
C ILE A 287 -3.13 -11.47 18.30
N LEU A 288 -2.60 -12.19 19.30
CA LEU A 288 -1.35 -11.80 19.95
C LEU A 288 -0.15 -11.90 19.01
N PHE A 289 -0.11 -12.90 18.12
CA PHE A 289 0.93 -13.00 17.09
C PHE A 289 0.68 -12.09 15.89
N TYR A 290 -0.57 -11.81 15.54
CA TYR A 290 -0.88 -10.93 14.40
C TYR A 290 -0.48 -9.48 14.66
N ALA A 291 -0.79 -8.95 15.85
CA ALA A 291 -0.52 -7.57 16.21
C ALA A 291 0.96 -7.12 15.99
N PRO A 292 1.99 -7.85 16.48
CA PRO A 292 3.38 -7.47 16.24
C PRO A 292 3.79 -7.65 14.78
N ILE A 293 3.29 -8.67 14.08
CA ILE A 293 3.58 -8.88 12.65
C ILE A 293 3.06 -7.70 11.83
N LEU A 294 1.80 -7.31 12.06
CA LEU A 294 1.17 -6.16 11.40
C LEU A 294 1.87 -4.85 11.77
N GLY A 295 2.23 -4.65 13.04
CA GLY A 295 2.92 -3.46 13.51
C GLY A 295 4.30 -3.29 12.88
N VAL A 296 5.13 -4.34 12.89
CA VAL A 296 6.46 -4.32 12.25
C VAL A 296 6.33 -4.14 10.75
N GLY A 297 5.40 -4.85 10.10
CA GLY A 297 5.12 -4.70 8.67
C GLY A 297 4.71 -3.28 8.30
N GLY A 298 3.82 -2.66 9.10
CA GLY A 298 3.34 -1.30 8.87
C GLY A 298 4.44 -0.26 8.99
N VAL A 299 5.31 -0.36 10.01
CA VAL A 299 6.47 0.52 10.16
C VAL A 299 7.43 0.36 8.99
N PHE A 300 7.75 -0.88 8.60
CA PHE A 300 8.65 -1.14 7.48
C PHE A 300 8.11 -0.61 6.15
N LYS A 301 6.80 -0.75 5.90
CA LYS A 301 6.17 -0.20 4.70
C LYS A 301 6.17 1.33 4.72
N ALA A 302 5.88 1.94 5.87
CA ALA A 302 5.86 3.39 6.02
C ALA A 302 7.23 4.05 5.79
N THR A 303 8.33 3.40 6.19
CA THR A 303 9.68 3.95 5.99
C THR A 303 10.21 3.78 4.57
N ARG A 304 9.63 2.89 3.77
CA ARG A 304 10.01 2.69 2.36
C ARG A 304 9.21 3.51 1.36
N SER A 305 8.05 4.01 1.75
CA SER A 305 7.36 5.02 0.94
C SER A 305 8.16 6.31 1.06
N ASN A 306 8.68 6.84 -0.07
CA ASN A 306 9.44 8.11 -0.18
C ASN A 306 8.60 9.33 0.26
N LEU A 307 8.23 9.38 1.53
CA LEU A 307 7.42 10.44 2.11
C LEU A 307 8.23 11.02 3.25
N SER A 308 8.49 12.32 3.16
CA SER A 308 8.94 13.17 4.27
C SER A 308 8.07 13.05 5.54
N MET A 309 6.94 12.32 5.47
CA MET A 309 6.01 11.99 6.54
C MET A 309 6.31 10.69 7.32
N GLY A 310 7.34 9.91 6.96
CA GLY A 310 7.66 8.66 7.68
C GLY A 310 7.89 8.87 9.20
N TRP A 311 8.50 9.99 9.58
CA TRP A 311 8.70 10.36 10.98
C TRP A 311 7.40 10.76 11.69
N ILE A 312 6.41 11.33 10.97
CA ILE A 312 5.10 11.70 11.53
C ILE A 312 4.34 10.43 11.92
N ILE A 313 4.35 9.42 11.05
CA ILE A 313 3.75 8.11 11.33
C ILE A 313 4.46 7.44 12.52
N ALA A 314 5.79 7.46 12.54
CA ALA A 314 6.56 6.90 13.65
C ALA A 314 6.26 7.60 15.00
N LEU A 315 6.15 8.95 14.99
CA LEU A 315 5.76 9.72 16.16
C LEU A 315 4.33 9.41 16.61
N ALA A 316 3.38 9.30 15.67
CA ALA A 316 2.00 8.93 15.98
C ALA A 316 1.93 7.54 16.64
N VAL A 317 2.66 6.55 16.10
CA VAL A 317 2.77 5.21 16.69
C VAL A 317 3.39 5.28 18.09
N ALA A 318 4.47 6.05 18.29
CA ALA A 318 5.11 6.21 19.58
C ALA A 318 4.19 6.85 20.63
N LEU A 319 3.43 7.89 20.26
CA LEU A 319 2.44 8.53 21.13
C LEU A 319 1.31 7.56 21.50
N LEU A 320 0.81 6.78 20.54
CA LEU A 320 -0.24 5.80 20.76
C LEU A 320 0.23 4.67 21.68
N LEU A 321 1.43 4.14 21.48
CA LEU A 321 2.05 3.16 22.39
C LEU A 321 2.27 3.76 23.78
N GLY A 322 2.73 5.01 23.88
CA GLY A 322 2.87 5.73 25.14
C GLY A 322 1.54 5.81 25.89
N LEU A 323 0.46 6.19 25.20
CA LEU A 323 -0.89 6.23 25.75
C LEU A 323 -1.33 4.86 26.26
N ILE A 324 -1.14 3.79 25.47
CA ILE A 324 -1.48 2.42 25.87
C ILE A 324 -0.72 2.01 27.13
N ILE A 325 0.57 2.33 27.22
CA ILE A 325 1.40 2.01 28.39
C ILE A 325 0.90 2.76 29.63
N ILE A 326 0.60 4.05 29.51
CA ILE A 326 0.07 4.87 30.61
C ILE A 326 -1.28 4.32 31.09
N LEU A 327 -2.19 4.04 30.16
CA LEU A 327 -3.50 3.44 30.46
C LEU A 327 -3.34 2.09 31.14
N SER A 328 -2.45 1.23 30.66
CA SER A 328 -2.19 -0.09 31.24
C SER A 328 -1.61 0.03 32.66
N LYS A 329 -0.66 0.94 32.88
CA LYS A 329 -0.08 1.21 34.21
C LYS A 329 -1.12 1.75 35.20
N LEU A 330 -2.15 2.45 34.73
CA LEU A 330 -3.22 2.98 35.59
C LEU A 330 -4.37 1.99 35.80
N ALA A 331 -4.82 1.31 34.75
CA ALA A 331 -5.99 0.45 34.75
C ALA A 331 -5.72 -0.90 35.44
N ILE A 332 -4.60 -1.58 35.12
CA ILE A 332 -4.27 -2.90 35.68
C ILE A 332 -4.21 -2.91 37.21
N PRO A 333 -3.52 -1.98 37.92
CA PRO A 333 -3.50 -2.01 39.37
C PRO A 333 -4.87 -1.71 39.99
N ARG A 334 -5.69 -0.85 39.37
CA ARG A 334 -7.06 -0.60 39.81
C ARG A 334 -7.95 -1.83 39.62
N PHE A 335 -7.83 -2.50 38.49
CA PHE A 335 -8.54 -3.75 38.22
C PHE A 335 -8.19 -4.83 39.26
N LYS A 336 -6.91 -4.97 39.62
CA LYS A 336 -6.46 -5.87 40.70
C LYS A 336 -7.05 -5.50 42.07
N LYS A 337 -7.22 -4.20 42.38
CA LYS A 337 -7.88 -3.77 43.63
C LYS A 337 -9.35 -4.18 43.65
N VAL A 338 -10.06 -4.01 42.54
CA VAL A 338 -11.47 -4.43 42.41
C VAL A 338 -11.60 -5.94 42.59
N GLN A 339 -10.73 -6.75 41.96
CA GLN A 339 -10.73 -8.20 42.16
C GLN A 339 -10.57 -8.57 43.64
N LYS A 340 -9.61 -7.98 44.35
CA LYS A 340 -9.42 -8.23 45.79
C LYS A 340 -10.64 -7.89 46.65
N LEU A 341 -11.40 -6.86 46.26
CA LEU A 341 -12.63 -6.47 46.97
C LEU A 341 -13.76 -7.47 46.71
N ILE A 342 -13.92 -7.92 45.46
CA ILE A 342 -14.88 -8.97 45.10
C ILE A 342 -14.56 -10.28 45.84
N ASP A 343 -13.28 -10.68 45.86
CA ASP A 343 -12.85 -11.90 46.56
C ASP A 343 -13.19 -11.85 48.06
N ARG A 344 -13.07 -10.67 48.69
CA ARG A 344 -13.44 -10.48 50.10
C ARG A 344 -14.94 -10.59 50.35
N VAL A 345 -15.77 -10.13 49.41
CA VAL A 345 -17.23 -10.23 49.52
C VAL A 345 -17.71 -11.68 49.33
N ASN A 346 -17.04 -12.44 48.47
CA ASN A 346 -17.36 -13.86 48.22
C ASN A 346 -16.80 -14.83 49.30
N LEU A 347 -16.16 -14.32 50.34
CA LEU A 347 -15.60 -15.09 51.46
C LEU A 347 -16.55 -15.24 52.66
N VAL A 348 -17.78 -14.69 52.58
CA VAL A 348 -18.81 -14.70 53.64
C VAL A 348 -19.96 -15.61 53.29
#